data_AF-A0A946QQD9-F1
#
_entry.id   AF-A0A946QQD9-F1
#
_cell.length_a   1.000
_cell.length_b   1.000
_cell.length_c   1.000
_cell.angle_alpha   90.00
_cell.angle_beta   90.00
_cell.angle_gamma   90.00
#
_symmetry.space_group_name_H-M   'P 1'
#
loop_
_entity.id
_entity.type
_entity.pdbx_description
1 polymer ?
#
loop_
_entity_poly.entity_id
_entity_poly.type
_entity_poly.pdbx_seq_one_letter_code
_entity_poly.pdbx_strand_id
1 'polypeptide(L)' 'MPAITIQSLELTEEQKDILAETFISAFSEVTNVPKDRIYLFFDGYTLDNAAANGILFSKNPPKFAKGKFNQGK' A
#
# COMPACT_ATOMS: atom_id res chain seq x y z
N MET A 1 -20.00 6.91 0.87
CA MET A 1 -18.91 6.43 0.00
C MET A 1 -17.63 6.43 0.83
N PRO A 2 -17.41 5.41 1.66
CA PRO A 2 -16.16 5.29 2.40
C PRO A 2 -15.00 5.07 1.44
N ALA A 3 -13.88 5.70 1.75
CA ALA A 3 -12.63 5.59 1.01
C ALA A 3 -11.50 5.22 1.96
N ILE A 4 -10.65 4.30 1.53
CA ILE A 4 -9.42 3.90 2.20
C ILE A 4 -8.27 4.37 1.30
N THR A 5 -7.22 4.93 1.89
CA THR A 5 -6.00 5.29 1.15
C THR A 5 -4.82 4.59 1.81
N ILE A 6 -4.03 3.88 1.01
CA ILE A 6 -2.78 3.27 1.43
C ILE A 6 -1.64 4.10 0.87
N GLN A 7 -0.94 4.79 1.76
CA GLN A 7 0.32 5.47 1.46
C GLN A 7 1.48 4.54 1.81
N SER A 8 2.25 4.15 0.79
CA SER A 8 3.36 3.21 0.97
C SER A 8 4.43 3.40 -0.10
N LEU A 9 5.59 2.78 0.10
CA LEU A 9 6.50 2.56 -1.02
C LEU A 9 5.81 1.73 -2.12
N GLU A 10 6.33 1.79 -3.34
CA GLU A 10 5.73 1.09 -4.49
C GLU A 10 5.50 -0.41 -4.24
N LEU A 11 4.24 -0.80 -4.19
CA LEU A 11 3.78 -2.17 -4.00
C LEU A 11 3.71 -2.93 -5.33
N THR A 12 3.96 -4.24 -5.27
CA THR A 12 3.71 -5.14 -6.40
C THR A 12 2.19 -5.22 -6.69
N GLU A 13 1.81 -5.62 -7.89
CA GLU A 13 0.38 -5.79 -8.22
C GLU A 13 -0.28 -6.85 -7.32
N GLU A 14 0.39 -7.98 -7.08
CA GLU A 14 -0.08 -9.02 -6.13
C GLU A 14 -0.32 -8.47 -4.72
N GLN A 15 0.57 -7.61 -4.21
CA GLN A 15 0.37 -6.97 -2.91
C GLN A 15 -0.86 -6.06 -2.91
N LYS A 16 -1.08 -5.30 -3.99
CA LYS A 16 -2.26 -4.44 -4.11
C LYS A 16 -3.55 -5.26 -4.12
N ASP A 17 -3.58 -6.37 -4.84
CA ASP A 17 -4.76 -7.25 -4.89
C ASP A 17 -5.10 -7.80 -3.50
N ILE A 18 -4.09 -8.29 -2.77
CA ILE A 18 -4.26 -8.81 -1.40
C ILE A 18 -4.74 -7.71 -0.44
N LEU A 19 -4.13 -6.52 -0.49
CA LEU A 19 -4.48 -5.41 0.40
C LEU A 19 -5.89 -4.87 0.09
N ALA A 20 -6.27 -4.79 -1.19
CA ALA A 20 -7.60 -4.37 -1.61
C ALA A 20 -8.68 -5.27 -0.99
N GLU A 21 -8.56 -6.60 -1.17
CA GLU A 21 -9.53 -7.54 -0.59
C GLU A 21 -9.53 -7.49 0.94
N THR A 22 -8.36 -7.43 1.57
CA THR A 22 -8.23 -7.43 3.03
C THR A 22 -8.94 -6.24 3.65
N PHE A 23 -8.62 -5.03 3.21
CA PHE A 23 -9.14 -3.82 3.85
C PHE A 23 -10.59 -3.52 3.48
N ILE A 24 -11.00 -3.79 2.24
CA ILE A 24 -12.40 -3.62 1.84
C ILE A 24 -13.30 -4.60 2.61
N SER A 25 -12.87 -5.85 2.76
CA SER A 25 -13.63 -6.86 3.51
C SER A 25 -13.77 -6.50 4.98
N ALA A 26 -12.66 -6.16 5.65
CA ALA A 26 -12.69 -5.78 7.05
C ALA A 26 -13.56 -4.54 7.29
N PHE A 27 -13.49 -3.55 6.39
CA PHE A 27 -14.34 -2.37 6.49
C PHE A 27 -15.83 -2.72 6.33
N SER A 28 -16.15 -3.57 5.34
CA SER A 28 -17.53 -4.02 5.08
C SER A 28 -18.11 -4.76 6.28
N GLU A 29 -17.34 -5.68 6.88
CA GLU A 29 -17.74 -6.47 8.05
C GLU A 29 -18.09 -5.59 9.25
N VAL A 30 -17.28 -4.58 9.55
CA VAL A 30 -17.48 -3.71 10.72
C VAL A 30 -18.61 -2.71 10.50
N THR A 31 -18.78 -2.21 9.27
CA THR A 31 -19.68 -1.08 8.98
C THR A 31 -20.99 -1.48 8.32
N ASN A 32 -21.12 -2.74 7.90
CA ASN A 32 -22.21 -3.24 7.05
C ASN A 32 -22.37 -2.48 5.71
N VAL A 33 -21.37 -1.71 5.27
CA VAL A 33 -21.36 -1.10 3.93
C VAL A 33 -21.01 -2.18 2.90
N PRO A 34 -21.78 -2.32 1.81
CA PRO A 34 -21.45 -3.26 0.73
C PRO A 34 -20.07 -3.01 0.12
N LYS A 35 -19.32 -4.08 -0.18
CA LYS A 35 -17.93 -4.01 -0.70
C LYS A 35 -17.81 -3.14 -1.96
N ASP A 36 -18.77 -3.20 -2.87
CA ASP A 36 -18.83 -2.43 -4.13
C ASP A 36 -19.05 -0.92 -3.92
N ARG A 37 -19.30 -0.48 -2.68
CA ARG A 37 -19.45 0.93 -2.28
C ARG A 37 -18.25 1.45 -1.47
N ILE A 38 -17.23 0.62 -1.27
CA ILE A 38 -15.99 0.95 -0.56
C ILE A 38 -14.87 1.07 -1.57
N TYR A 39 -14.19 2.20 -1.58
CA TYR A 39 -13.13 2.50 -2.53
C TYR A 39 -11.78 2.44 -1.82
N LEU A 40 -10.77 1.83 -2.44
CA LEU A 40 -9.41 1.82 -1.93
C LEU A 40 -8.46 2.40 -2.98
N PHE A 41 -7.69 3.40 -2.58
CA PHE A 41 -6.70 4.08 -3.42
C PHE A 41 -5.30 3.75 -2.93
N PHE A 42 -4.39 3.47 -3.87
CA PHE A 42 -2.98 3.29 -3.59
C PHE A 42 -2.22 4.56 -3.98
N ASP A 43 -1.50 5.12 -3.01
CA ASP A 43 -0.62 6.27 -3.19
C ASP A 43 0.82 5.80 -2.95
N GLY A 44 1.45 5.37 -4.06
CA GLY A 44 2.74 4.70 -4.07
C GLY A 44 3.89 5.66 -4.29
N TYR A 45 4.90 5.59 -3.43
CA TYR A 45 6.10 6.43 -3.50
C TYR A 45 7.33 5.63 -3.94
N THR A 46 8.11 6.18 -4.87
CA THR A 46 9.44 5.66 -5.17
C THR A 46 10.38 5.88 -3.97
N LEU A 47 11.54 5.21 -3.97
CA LEU A 47 12.51 5.31 -2.88
C LEU A 47 13.06 6.74 -2.66
N ASP A 48 13.05 7.58 -3.70
CA ASP A 48 13.51 8.97 -3.64
C ASP A 48 12.45 9.96 -3.16
N ASN A 49 11.19 9.53 -3.08
CA ASN A 49 10.06 10.38 -2.69
C ASN A 49 9.65 10.20 -1.22
N ALA A 50 10.27 9.26 -0.51
CA ALA A 50 9.94 8.96 0.88
C ALA A 50 11.21 8.93 1.76
N ALA A 51 11.11 9.50 2.95
CA ALA A 51 12.17 9.54 3.95
C ALA A 51 11.66 9.11 5.32
N ALA A 52 12.52 8.46 6.09
CA ALA A 52 12.28 8.15 7.50
C ALA A 52 13.58 8.40 8.28
N ASN A 53 13.46 8.86 9.53
CA ASN A 53 14.61 9.21 10.38
C ASN A 53 15.59 10.21 9.71
N GLY A 54 15.06 11.13 8.91
CA GLY A 54 15.87 12.12 8.18
C GLY A 54 16.65 11.56 6.98
N ILE A 55 16.42 10.31 6.58
CA ILE A 55 17.15 9.65 5.48
C ILE A 55 16.15 9.18 4.42
N LEU A 56 16.43 9.50 3.15
CA LEU A 56 15.67 8.97 2.00
C LEU A 56 15.80 7.45 1.92
N PHE A 57 14.73 6.76 1.55
CA PHE A 57 14.77 5.31 1.37
C PHE A 57 15.74 4.89 0.25
N SER A 58 16.02 5.75 -0.74
CA SER A 58 17.04 5.46 -1.75
C SER A 58 18.46 5.35 -1.18
N LYS A 59 18.75 6.04 -0.06
CA LYS A 59 20.05 5.96 0.65
C LYS A 59 20.15 4.77 1.59
N ASN A 60 19.01 4.26 2.07
CA ASN A 60 18.95 3.09 2.94
C ASN A 60 17.67 2.29 2.65
N PRO A 61 17.64 1.53 1.54
CA PRO A 61 16.43 0.84 1.11
C PRO A 61 16.02 -0.24 2.10
N PRO A 62 14.71 -0.49 2.28
CA PRO A 62 14.23 -1.55 3.16
C PRO A 62 14.82 -2.90 2.75
N LYS A 63 15.51 -3.57 3.69
CA LYS A 63 16.19 -4.84 3.41
C LYS A 63 15.25 -6.05 3.30
N PHE A 64 14.14 -6.01 4.02
CA PHE A 64 13.19 -7.14 4.13
C PHE A 64 11.87 -6.90 3.41
N ALA A 65 11.50 -5.65 3.13
CA ALA A 65 10.25 -5.35 2.46
C ALA A 65 10.39 -5.68 0.98
N LYS A 66 9.39 -6.37 0.42
CA LYS A 66 9.27 -6.59 -1.03
C LYS A 66 8.37 -5.51 -1.62
N GLY A 67 8.77 -4.96 -2.75
CA GLY A 67 8.00 -3.95 -3.51
C GLY A 67 8.51 -3.88 -4.95
N LYS A 68 7.99 -2.96 -5.76
CA LYS A 68 8.44 -2.81 -7.16
C LYS A 68 9.94 -2.50 -7.27
N PHE A 69 10.49 -1.80 -6.27
CA PHE A 69 11.89 -1.37 -6.22
C PHE A 69 12.92 -2.49 -6.00
N ASN A 70 12.49 -3.73 -5.74
CA ASN A 70 13.40 -4.87 -5.55
C ASN A 70 12.92 -6.19 -6.18
N GLN A 71 12.03 -6.13 -7.17
CA GLN A 71 11.66 -7.31 -7.95
C GLN A 71 12.85 -7.75 -8.81
N GLY A 72 13.47 -8.89 -8.47
CA GLY A 72 14.57 -9.49 -9.23
C GLY A 72 15.96 -9.43 -8.59
N LYS A 73 16.05 -9.01 -7.31
CA LYS A 73 17.22 -9.29 -6.47
C LYS A 73 17.01 -10.51 -5.58
#